data_AF-A0A656JXP7-F1
#
_entry.id   AF-A0A656JXP7-F1
#
_cell.length_a   1.000
_cell.length_b   1.000
_cell.length_c   1.000
_cell.angle_alpha   90.00
_cell.angle_beta   90.00
_cell.angle_gamma   90.00
#
_symmetry.space_group_name_H-M   'P 1'
#
loop_
_entity.id
_entity.type
_entity.pdbx_description
1 polymer ?
#
loop_
_entity_poly.entity_id
_entity_poly.type
_entity_poly.pdbx_seq_one_letter_code
_entity_poly.pdbx_strand_id
1 'polypeptide(L)'
;RLPGAPGTELIKLGEGKPVLIMTSYASLRSAVDSMKMGAVDYIAKPFDHDEMLQAVSRILRDRQTVKSLQDERSALAAKASSTDKGPAQNHNGEIGIIGSCAPMLDLYSKIRKVAPTDSNVLVQGESGTGKELVARALHNLSRRAKAPMISVNCAAIPESLIESELFGHEKGAFTGASAGRAGLVEAADGGTLFLDEIG
;
A
#
# COMPACT_ATOMS: atom_id res chain seq x y z
N ARG A 1 2.63 -4.25 -27.00
CA ARG A 1 2.59 -2.79 -27.24
C ARG A 1 1.27 -2.48 -27.93
N LEU A 2 0.57 -1.41 -27.54
CA LEU A 2 -0.60 -0.94 -28.27
C LEU A 2 -0.14 -0.32 -29.62
N PRO A 3 -0.94 -0.41 -30.69
CA PRO A 3 -0.66 0.34 -31.91
C PRO A 3 -0.82 1.85 -31.62
N GLY A 4 0.25 2.63 -31.83
CA GLY A 4 0.25 4.08 -31.58
C GLY A 4 0.97 4.49 -30.29
N ALA A 5 0.35 5.40 -29.53
CA ALA A 5 0.94 5.99 -28.33
C ALA A 5 1.24 4.95 -27.22
N PRO A 6 2.17 5.26 -26.29
CA PRO A 6 2.43 4.40 -25.13
C PRO A 6 1.17 4.19 -24.31
N GLY A 7 0.90 2.94 -23.91
CA GLY A 7 -0.29 2.62 -23.09
C GLY A 7 -0.32 3.32 -21.73
N THR A 8 0.82 3.80 -21.24
CA THR A 8 0.93 4.60 -20.01
C THR A 8 0.27 5.99 -20.15
N GLU A 9 0.15 6.55 -21.34
CA GLU A 9 -0.57 7.81 -21.56
C GLU A 9 -2.08 7.67 -21.29
N LEU A 10 -2.62 6.46 -21.46
CA LEU A 10 -4.02 6.16 -21.17
C LEU A 10 -4.35 6.19 -19.68
N ILE A 11 -3.34 6.13 -18.79
CA ILE A 11 -3.56 6.24 -17.34
C ILE A 11 -4.17 7.60 -17.00
N LYS A 12 -3.69 8.67 -17.64
CA LYS A 12 -4.21 10.04 -17.44
C LYS A 12 -5.63 10.21 -17.98
N LEU A 13 -6.04 9.43 -18.97
CA LEU A 13 -7.40 9.44 -19.52
C LEU A 13 -8.40 8.68 -18.64
N GLY A 14 -7.91 7.91 -17.67
CA GLY A 14 -8.71 7.12 -16.72
C GLY A 14 -9.23 7.89 -15.51
N GLU A 15 -9.32 9.23 -15.55
CA GLU A 15 -9.70 10.05 -14.40
C GLU A 15 -10.91 9.49 -13.63
N GLY A 16 -10.70 9.25 -12.34
CA GLY A 16 -11.71 8.72 -11.44
C GLY A 16 -12.03 7.23 -11.61
N LYS A 17 -11.33 6.46 -12.45
CA LYS A 17 -11.48 4.99 -12.60
C LYS A 17 -10.14 4.27 -12.32
N PRO A 18 -10.14 3.10 -11.68
CA PRO A 18 -8.92 2.36 -11.43
C PRO A 18 -8.36 1.80 -12.74
N VAL A 19 -7.04 1.95 -12.93
CA VAL A 19 -6.33 1.49 -14.13
C VAL A 19 -5.38 0.35 -13.75
N LEU A 20 -5.64 -0.84 -14.28
CA LEU A 20 -4.77 -2.03 -14.19
C LEU A 20 -3.89 -2.11 -15.44
N ILE A 21 -2.56 -2.16 -15.26
CA ILE A 21 -1.61 -2.24 -16.37
C ILE A 21 -1.25 -3.68 -16.68
N MET A 22 -1.36 -4.09 -17.95
CA MET A 22 -0.93 -5.41 -18.40
C MET A 22 0.32 -5.29 -19.28
N THR A 23 1.42 -5.95 -18.91
CA THR A 23 2.69 -5.85 -19.66
C THR A 23 3.30 -7.21 -19.97
N SER A 24 3.84 -7.39 -21.18
CA SER A 24 4.70 -8.54 -21.54
C SER A 24 6.18 -8.31 -21.23
N TYR A 25 6.55 -7.07 -20.88
CA TYR A 25 7.86 -6.71 -20.38
C TYR A 25 7.68 -6.38 -18.90
N ALA A 26 7.77 -7.40 -18.05
CA ALA A 26 7.65 -7.29 -16.61
C ALA A 26 8.94 -6.73 -15.97
N SER A 27 9.53 -5.68 -16.55
CA SER A 27 10.59 -4.98 -15.84
C SER A 27 9.95 -4.19 -14.70
N LEU A 28 10.43 -4.41 -13.47
CA LEU A 28 9.98 -3.69 -12.26
C LEU A 28 9.97 -2.17 -12.49
N ARG A 29 10.92 -1.64 -13.27
CA ARG A 29 10.96 -0.24 -13.69
C ARG A 29 9.67 0.22 -14.39
N SER A 30 9.16 -0.55 -15.35
CA SER A 30 7.94 -0.19 -16.09
C SER A 30 6.69 -0.26 -15.20
N ALA A 31 6.66 -1.19 -14.25
CA ALA A 31 5.59 -1.29 -13.27
C ALA A 31 5.60 -0.06 -12.35
N VAL A 32 6.76 0.27 -11.76
CA VAL A 32 6.93 1.44 -10.88
C VAL A 32 6.58 2.75 -11.58
N ASP A 33 7.06 2.95 -12.81
CA ASP A 33 6.76 4.16 -13.58
C ASP A 33 5.24 4.28 -13.86
N SER A 34 4.58 3.15 -14.15
CA SER A 34 3.13 3.13 -14.36
C SER A 34 2.35 3.42 -13.07
N MET A 35 2.81 2.91 -11.93
CA MET A 35 2.21 3.19 -10.61
C MET A 35 2.36 4.67 -10.24
N LYS A 36 3.54 5.28 -10.48
CA LYS A 36 3.76 6.72 -10.28
C LYS A 36 2.84 7.59 -11.15
N MET A 37 2.45 7.08 -12.32
CA MET A 37 1.52 7.76 -13.22
C MET A 37 0.05 7.61 -12.81
N GLY A 38 -0.27 6.84 -11.77
CA GLY A 38 -1.63 6.67 -11.24
C GLY A 38 -2.30 5.33 -11.58
N ALA A 39 -1.56 4.36 -12.13
CA ALA A 39 -2.07 2.99 -12.17
C ALA A 39 -2.26 2.48 -10.73
N VAL A 40 -3.34 1.73 -10.51
CA VAL A 40 -3.64 1.19 -9.17
C VAL A 40 -2.98 -0.16 -8.95
N ASP A 41 -2.61 -0.83 -10.04
CA ASP A 41 -2.05 -2.18 -10.02
C ASP A 41 -1.44 -2.55 -11.38
N TYR A 42 -0.70 -3.65 -11.42
CA TYR A 42 -0.12 -4.20 -12.64
C TYR A 42 -0.17 -5.73 -12.67
N ILE A 43 -0.22 -6.31 -13.86
CA ILE A 43 -0.17 -7.77 -14.08
C ILE A 43 0.78 -8.09 -15.25
N ALA A 44 1.66 -9.07 -15.04
CA ALA A 44 2.63 -9.52 -16.02
C ALA A 44 2.01 -10.56 -16.96
N LYS A 45 2.29 -10.47 -18.26
CA LYS A 45 1.94 -11.51 -19.24
C LYS A 45 3.11 -12.48 -19.42
N PRO A 46 2.88 -13.79 -19.50
CA PRO A 46 1.58 -14.46 -19.40
C PRO A 46 1.08 -14.50 -17.95
N PHE A 47 -0.24 -14.33 -17.77
CA PHE A 47 -0.95 -14.53 -16.51
C PHE A 47 -1.99 -15.62 -16.71
N ASP A 48 -2.41 -16.28 -15.63
CA ASP A 48 -3.59 -17.14 -15.67
C ASP A 48 -4.88 -16.34 -15.44
N HIS A 49 -6.03 -16.97 -15.73
CA HIS A 49 -7.32 -16.30 -15.59
C HIS A 49 -7.66 -15.97 -14.13
N ASP A 50 -7.19 -16.79 -13.19
CA ASP A 50 -7.49 -16.61 -11.77
C ASP A 50 -6.74 -15.42 -11.19
N GLU A 51 -5.47 -15.23 -11.56
CA GLU A 51 -4.63 -14.09 -11.22
C GLU A 51 -5.25 -12.77 -11.71
N MET A 52 -5.75 -12.74 -12.95
CA MET A 52 -6.47 -11.58 -13.48
C MET A 52 -7.75 -11.30 -12.68
N LEU A 53 -8.56 -12.33 -12.41
CA LEU A 53 -9.81 -12.19 -11.67
C LEU A 53 -9.56 -11.72 -10.23
N GLN A 54 -8.51 -12.22 -9.58
CA GLN A 54 -8.10 -11.79 -8.24
C GLN A 54 -7.67 -10.32 -8.22
N ALA A 55 -6.82 -9.91 -9.17
CA ALA A 55 -6.37 -8.52 -9.28
C ALA A 55 -7.56 -7.56 -9.50
N VAL A 56 -8.48 -7.90 -10.42
CA VAL A 56 -9.68 -7.09 -10.66
C VAL A 56 -10.61 -7.08 -9.44
N SER A 57 -10.82 -8.23 -8.79
CA SER A 57 -11.66 -8.31 -7.59
C SER A 57 -11.12 -7.43 -6.46
N ARG A 58 -9.80 -7.46 -6.23
CA ARG A 58 -9.10 -6.60 -5.27
C ARG A 58 -9.33 -5.12 -5.58
N ILE A 59 -9.04 -4.71 -6.81
CA ILE A 59 -9.19 -3.32 -7.28
C ILE A 59 -10.62 -2.79 -7.09
N LEU A 60 -11.63 -3.62 -7.40
CA LEU A 60 -13.03 -3.22 -7.26
C LEU A 60 -13.47 -3.10 -5.80
N ARG A 61 -13.00 -3.99 -4.91
CA ARG A 61 -13.27 -3.91 -3.46
C ARG A 61 -12.64 -2.66 -2.86
N ASP A 62 -11.39 -2.38 -3.20
CA ASP A 62 -10.67 -1.20 -2.71
C ASP A 62 -11.38 0.09 -3.16
N ARG A 63 -11.81 0.14 -4.41
CA ARG A 63 -12.60 1.26 -4.93
C ARG A 63 -13.96 1.42 -4.23
N GLN A 64 -14.69 0.33 -4.00
CA GLN A 64 -15.97 0.38 -3.29
C GLN A 64 -15.79 0.95 -1.87
N THR A 65 -14.72 0.53 -1.20
CA THR A 65 -14.34 1.01 0.13
C THR A 65 -14.00 2.50 0.12
N VAL A 66 -13.20 2.96 -0.85
CA VAL A 66 -12.86 4.39 -0.97
C VAL A 66 -14.10 5.24 -1.31
N LYS A 67 -14.99 4.74 -2.18
CA LYS A 67 -16.22 5.44 -2.54
C LYS A 67 -17.20 5.50 -1.37
N SER A 68 -17.40 4.40 -0.63
CA SER A 68 -18.27 4.41 0.55
C SER A 68 -17.74 5.34 1.64
N LEU A 69 -16.42 5.42 1.82
CA LEU A 69 -15.80 6.36 2.76
C LEU A 69 -15.94 7.83 2.32
N GLN A 70 -15.90 8.13 1.02
CA GLN A 70 -16.14 9.48 0.50
C GLN A 70 -17.62 9.88 0.59
N ASP A 71 -18.53 8.95 0.28
CA ASP A 71 -19.98 9.15 0.39
C ASP A 71 -20.38 9.31 1.88
N GLU A 72 -19.81 8.52 2.79
CA GLU A 72 -20.01 8.68 4.24
C GLU A 72 -19.42 10.00 4.75
N ARG A 73 -18.22 10.39 4.33
CA ARG A 73 -17.59 11.64 4.78
C ARG A 73 -18.34 12.88 4.30
N SER A 74 -18.93 12.84 3.11
CA SER A 74 -19.83 13.90 2.62
C SER A 74 -21.17 13.93 3.37
N ALA A 75 -21.72 12.77 3.74
CA ALA A 75 -22.93 12.67 4.55
C ALA A 75 -22.71 13.06 6.04
N LEU A 76 -21.53 12.77 6.59
CA LEU A 76 -21.11 13.14 7.95
C LEU A 76 -20.79 14.64 8.06
N ALA A 77 -20.19 15.24 7.03
CA ALA A 77 -20.00 16.69 6.95
C ALA A 77 -21.35 17.45 6.89
N ALA A 78 -22.37 16.87 6.25
CA ALA A 78 -23.73 17.42 6.24
C ALA A 78 -24.50 17.23 7.56
N LYS A 79 -24.13 16.24 8.39
CA LYS A 79 -24.77 15.93 9.69
C LYS A 79 -24.07 16.57 10.90
N ALA A 80 -22.86 17.09 10.74
CA ALA A 80 -22.11 17.75 11.82
C ALA A 80 -22.65 19.14 12.22
N SER A 81 -23.70 19.64 11.56
CA SER A 81 -24.41 20.88 11.92
C SER A 81 -25.54 20.67 12.94
N SER A 82 -25.82 19.44 13.38
CA SER A 82 -26.87 19.17 14.36
C SER A 82 -26.50 18.04 15.33
N THR A 83 -26.03 18.46 16.50
CA THR A 83 -26.38 17.92 17.83
C THR A 83 -26.23 16.42 18.13
N ASP A 84 -25.45 16.19 19.19
CA ASP A 84 -25.77 15.42 20.40
C ASP A 84 -25.12 14.04 20.64
N LYS A 85 -24.83 13.85 21.93
CA LYS A 85 -24.04 12.80 22.57
C LYS A 85 -24.77 11.45 22.61
N GLY A 86 -24.05 10.35 22.37
CA GLY A 86 -24.52 8.97 22.64
C GLY A 86 -23.38 7.95 22.51
N PRO A 87 -23.30 6.91 23.38
CA PRO A 87 -22.09 6.13 23.58
C PRO A 87 -21.91 4.99 22.56
N ALA A 88 -20.64 4.74 22.20
CA ALA A 88 -20.12 3.48 21.66
C ALA A 88 -20.63 2.99 20.29
N GLN A 89 -20.62 3.85 19.26
CA GLN A 89 -20.74 3.41 17.86
C GLN A 89 -19.40 3.53 17.11
N ASN A 90 -18.71 2.38 17.02
CA ASN A 90 -17.78 1.96 15.96
C ASN A 90 -16.98 3.06 15.24
N HIS A 91 -16.02 3.67 15.92
CA HIS A 91 -15.02 4.56 15.33
C HIS A 91 -13.91 3.79 14.54
N ASN A 92 -14.22 2.65 13.91
CA ASN A 92 -13.21 1.83 13.22
C ASN A 92 -13.01 2.18 11.74
N GLY A 93 -13.78 3.13 11.19
CA GLY A 93 -13.63 3.59 9.80
C GLY A 93 -12.23 4.14 9.50
N GLU A 94 -11.51 4.65 10.49
CA GLU A 94 -10.13 5.15 10.35
C GLU A 94 -9.07 4.05 10.24
N ILE A 95 -9.35 2.86 10.79
CA ILE A 95 -8.38 1.74 10.83
C ILE A 95 -8.41 0.94 9.52
N GLY A 96 -9.53 0.94 8.79
CA GLY A 96 -9.66 0.22 7.51
C GLY A 96 -9.65 -1.31 7.63
N ILE A 97 -9.84 -1.86 8.83
CA ILE A 97 -9.91 -3.30 9.10
C ILE A 97 -11.30 -3.64 9.64
N ILE A 98 -11.94 -4.64 9.08
CA ILE A 98 -13.29 -5.08 9.48
C ILE A 98 -13.17 -6.23 10.49
N GLY A 99 -13.85 -6.09 11.62
CA GLY A 99 -13.89 -7.10 12.67
C GLY A 99 -14.45 -6.53 13.98
N SER A 100 -15.18 -7.36 14.73
CA SER A 100 -15.82 -6.96 15.99
C SER A 100 -15.62 -7.96 17.13
N CYS A 101 -14.88 -9.06 16.90
CA CYS A 101 -14.57 -10.02 17.95
C CYS A 101 -13.56 -9.43 18.95
N ALA A 102 -13.57 -9.97 20.18
CA ALA A 102 -12.72 -9.45 21.27
C ALA A 102 -11.21 -9.34 20.92
N PRO A 103 -10.58 -10.30 20.22
CA PRO A 103 -9.18 -10.17 19.79
C PRO A 103 -8.94 -9.00 18.84
N MET A 104 -9.89 -8.73 17.93
CA MET A 104 -9.79 -7.60 17.00
C MET A 104 -9.94 -6.26 17.73
N LEU A 105 -10.83 -6.19 18.72
CA LEU A 105 -10.98 -4.99 19.55
C LEU A 105 -9.70 -4.68 20.35
N ASP A 106 -9.03 -5.71 20.88
CA ASP A 106 -7.73 -5.56 21.54
C ASP A 106 -6.63 -5.11 20.55
N LEU A 107 -6.61 -5.71 19.35
CA LEU A 107 -5.71 -5.28 18.28
C LEU A 107 -5.89 -3.79 17.93
N TYR A 108 -7.13 -3.32 17.78
CA TYR A 108 -7.40 -1.90 17.52
C TYR A 108 -6.92 -0.98 18.65
N SER A 109 -7.11 -1.40 19.91
CA SER A 109 -6.61 -0.68 21.08
C SER A 109 -5.08 -0.56 21.05
N LYS A 110 -4.38 -1.64 20.70
CA LYS A 110 -2.92 -1.65 20.55
C LYS A 110 -2.46 -0.74 19.41
N ILE A 111 -3.08 -0.83 18.23
CA ILE A 111 -2.77 0.03 17.09
C ILE A 111 -2.88 1.50 17.48
N ARG A 112 -3.99 1.93 18.11
CA ARG A 112 -4.18 3.33 18.52
C ARG A 112 -3.16 3.83 19.53
N LYS A 113 -2.68 2.95 20.43
CA LYS A 113 -1.67 3.29 21.43
C LYS A 113 -0.27 3.41 20.82
N VAL A 114 0.06 2.55 19.87
CA VAL A 114 1.41 2.44 19.31
C VAL A 114 1.61 3.37 18.11
N ALA A 115 0.59 3.59 17.28
CA ALA A 115 0.68 4.43 16.07
C ALA A 115 1.29 5.84 16.28
N PRO A 116 0.98 6.61 17.35
CA PRO A 116 1.56 7.93 17.54
C PRO A 116 3.00 7.92 18.08
N THR A 117 3.61 6.75 18.27
CA THR A 117 4.99 6.58 18.77
C THR A 117 5.98 6.38 17.62
N ASP A 118 7.26 6.62 17.90
CA ASP A 118 8.36 6.38 16.95
C ASP A 118 9.02 4.98 17.14
N SER A 119 8.34 4.06 17.83
CA SER A 119 8.87 2.71 18.10
C SER A 119 8.68 1.77 16.91
N ASN A 120 9.63 0.86 16.73
CA ASN A 120 9.49 -0.23 15.76
C ASN A 120 8.40 -1.21 16.19
N VAL A 121 7.59 -1.68 15.24
CA VAL A 121 6.46 -2.58 15.49
C VAL A 121 6.66 -3.88 14.73
N LEU A 122 6.61 -5.01 15.44
CA LEU A 122 6.58 -6.34 14.85
C LEU A 122 5.13 -6.84 14.78
N VAL A 123 4.66 -7.15 13.57
CA VAL A 123 3.31 -7.69 13.34
C VAL A 123 3.41 -9.18 13.01
N GLN A 124 2.85 -10.03 13.87
CA GLN A 124 2.86 -11.48 13.70
C GLN A 124 1.46 -12.01 13.37
N GLY A 125 1.42 -13.05 12.56
CA GLY A 125 0.20 -13.71 12.12
C GLY A 125 0.46 -14.63 10.93
N GLU A 126 -0.42 -15.60 10.73
CA GLU A 126 -0.36 -16.52 9.60
C GLU A 126 -0.45 -15.78 8.26
N SER A 127 -0.15 -16.49 7.16
CA SER A 127 -0.33 -15.91 5.82
C SER A 127 -1.81 -15.59 5.58
N GLY A 128 -2.09 -14.44 4.98
CA GLY A 128 -3.46 -14.00 4.69
C GLY A 128 -4.26 -13.40 5.87
N THR A 129 -3.69 -13.24 7.07
CA THR A 129 -4.41 -12.65 8.23
C THR A 129 -4.49 -11.11 8.22
N GLY A 130 -4.10 -10.46 7.12
CA GLY A 130 -4.21 -9.00 6.99
C GLY A 130 -3.12 -8.19 7.70
N LYS A 131 -1.90 -8.74 7.85
CA LYS A 131 -0.75 -8.02 8.44
C LYS A 131 -0.46 -6.68 7.76
N GLU A 132 -0.58 -6.63 6.42
CA GLU A 132 -0.42 -5.39 5.65
C GLU A 132 -1.47 -4.34 6.06
N LEU A 133 -2.70 -4.74 6.35
CA LEU A 133 -3.75 -3.82 6.79
C LEU A 133 -3.41 -3.22 8.17
N VAL A 134 -2.80 -4.02 9.05
CA VAL A 134 -2.31 -3.54 10.35
C VAL A 134 -1.18 -2.52 10.18
N ALA A 135 -0.22 -2.78 9.30
CA ALA A 135 0.86 -1.84 9.00
C ALA A 135 0.33 -0.52 8.42
N ARG A 136 -0.63 -0.60 7.50
CA ARG A 136 -1.29 0.58 6.92
C ARG A 136 -2.08 1.37 7.95
N ALA A 137 -2.78 0.68 8.85
CA ALA A 137 -3.48 1.32 9.97
C ALA A 137 -2.50 2.06 10.89
N LEU A 138 -1.38 1.43 11.28
CA LEU A 138 -0.35 2.06 12.09
C LEU A 138 0.19 3.33 11.43
N HIS A 139 0.50 3.29 10.13
CA HIS A 139 0.96 4.46 9.38
C HIS A 139 -0.09 5.58 9.36
N ASN A 140 -1.35 5.26 9.01
CA ASN A 140 -2.44 6.23 8.90
C ASN A 140 -2.80 6.91 10.23
N LEU A 141 -2.60 6.21 11.35
CA LEU A 141 -2.85 6.72 12.71
C LEU A 141 -1.60 7.36 13.34
N SER A 142 -0.46 7.36 12.64
CA SER A 142 0.78 7.93 13.13
C SER A 142 0.89 9.43 12.87
N ARG A 143 1.90 10.05 13.48
CA ARG A 143 2.28 11.45 13.19
C ARG A 143 2.80 11.63 11.75
N ARG A 144 3.15 10.51 11.07
CA ARG A 144 3.74 10.46 9.74
C ARG A 144 2.72 10.07 8.66
N ALA A 145 1.43 10.07 8.96
CA ALA A 145 0.36 9.66 8.02
C ALA A 145 0.31 10.44 6.69
N LYS A 146 0.96 11.61 6.62
CA LYS A 146 1.09 12.41 5.38
C LYS A 146 2.39 12.15 4.61
N ALA A 147 3.33 11.44 5.21
CA ALA A 147 4.62 11.08 4.64
C ALA A 147 4.51 9.75 3.88
N PRO A 148 5.48 9.38 3.02
CA PRO A 148 5.39 8.13 2.27
C PRO A 148 5.38 6.90 3.18
N MET A 149 4.59 5.89 2.81
CA MET A 149 4.71 4.53 3.31
C MET A 149 5.27 3.65 2.20
N ILE A 150 6.44 3.06 2.44
CA ILE A 150 7.10 2.15 1.52
C ILE A 150 6.93 0.73 2.05
N SER A 151 6.28 -0.14 1.29
CA SER A 151 6.09 -1.55 1.63
C SER A 151 6.95 -2.44 0.75
N VAL A 152 7.67 -3.37 1.36
CA VAL A 152 8.63 -4.25 0.69
C VAL A 152 8.38 -5.67 1.16
N ASN A 153 8.14 -6.59 0.22
CA ASN A 153 8.12 -8.01 0.52
C ASN A 153 9.56 -8.53 0.44
N CYS A 154 10.13 -8.92 1.58
CA CYS A 154 11.51 -9.39 1.66
C CYS A 154 11.72 -10.74 0.96
N ALA A 155 10.73 -11.63 0.92
CA ALA A 155 10.83 -12.92 0.24
C ALA A 155 10.87 -12.81 -1.30
N ALA A 156 10.41 -11.67 -1.85
CA ALA A 156 10.47 -11.42 -3.28
C ALA A 156 11.84 -10.88 -3.75
N ILE A 157 12.73 -10.51 -2.82
CA ILE A 157 14.06 -9.96 -3.14
C ILE A 157 15.12 -11.04 -2.95
N PRO A 158 15.98 -11.31 -3.95
CA PRO A 158 17.11 -12.20 -3.77
C PRO A 158 18.01 -11.74 -2.62
N GLU A 159 18.47 -12.66 -1.76
CA GLU A 159 19.34 -12.35 -0.61
C GLU A 159 20.58 -11.55 -1.01
N SER A 160 21.17 -11.84 -2.18
CA SER A 160 22.34 -11.12 -2.70
C SER A 160 22.09 -9.66 -3.05
N LEU A 161 20.82 -9.24 -3.17
CA LEU A 161 20.42 -7.89 -3.56
C LEU A 161 19.70 -7.14 -2.44
N ILE A 162 19.35 -7.80 -1.33
CA ILE A 162 18.52 -7.19 -0.28
C ILE A 162 19.19 -5.96 0.35
N GLU A 163 20.50 -6.02 0.61
CA GLU A 163 21.26 -4.90 1.18
C GLU A 163 21.32 -3.72 0.20
N SER A 164 21.58 -4.01 -1.08
CA SER A 164 21.67 -3.02 -2.14
C SER A 164 20.33 -2.33 -2.42
N GLU A 165 19.20 -3.04 -2.28
CA GLU A 165 17.87 -2.45 -2.41
C GLU A 165 17.44 -1.70 -1.15
N LEU A 166 17.73 -2.19 0.06
CA LEU A 166 17.37 -1.51 1.31
C LEU A 166 18.18 -0.22 1.52
N PHE A 167 19.49 -0.30 1.36
CA PHE A 167 20.41 0.80 1.70
C PHE A 167 20.91 1.57 0.49
N GLY A 168 20.70 1.06 -0.72
CA GLY A 168 21.29 1.63 -1.92
C GLY A 168 22.74 1.21 -2.10
N HIS A 169 23.36 1.74 -3.15
CA HIS A 169 24.78 1.53 -3.42
C HIS A 169 25.36 2.69 -4.22
N GLU A 170 26.66 2.92 -4.07
CA GLU A 170 27.40 3.82 -4.94
C GLU A 170 27.90 3.10 -6.20
N LYS A 171 28.28 3.88 -7.21
CA LYS A 171 28.87 3.35 -8.44
C LYS A 171 30.13 2.56 -8.10
N GLY A 172 30.19 1.30 -8.55
CA GLY A 172 31.34 0.42 -8.32
C GLY A 172 31.31 -0.39 -7.02
N ALA A 173 30.22 -0.36 -6.26
CA ALA A 173 30.09 -1.14 -5.03
C ALA A 173 30.16 -2.68 -5.24
N PHE A 174 29.77 -3.17 -6.41
CA PHE A 174 29.86 -4.58 -6.82
C PHE A 174 30.00 -4.72 -8.35
N THR A 175 30.31 -5.93 -8.83
CA THR A 175 30.41 -6.25 -10.26
C THR A 175 29.05 -6.06 -10.95
N GLY A 176 28.91 -4.98 -11.73
CA GLY A 176 27.66 -4.61 -12.39
C GLY A 176 27.03 -3.30 -11.87
N ALA A 177 27.56 -2.70 -10.81
CA ALA A 177 27.10 -1.40 -10.27
C ALA A 177 27.53 -0.22 -11.15
N SER A 178 26.93 -0.09 -12.34
CA SER A 178 27.28 0.94 -13.34
C SER A 178 26.91 2.37 -12.92
N ALA A 179 25.98 2.54 -11.98
CA ALA A 179 25.54 3.82 -11.43
C ALA A 179 25.20 3.66 -9.94
N GLY A 180 25.22 4.77 -9.19
CA GLY A 180 24.73 4.79 -7.81
C GLY A 180 23.20 4.83 -7.75
N ARG A 181 22.63 4.28 -6.68
CA ARG A 181 21.18 4.17 -6.48
C ARG A 181 20.81 4.38 -5.01
N ALA A 182 19.79 5.22 -4.78
CA ALA A 182 19.19 5.44 -3.48
C ALA A 182 18.44 4.20 -2.98
N GLY A 183 18.53 3.91 -1.69
CA GLY A 183 17.88 2.76 -1.04
C GLY A 183 16.41 2.98 -0.68
N LEU A 184 15.71 1.89 -0.37
CA LEU A 184 14.33 1.92 0.14
C LEU A 184 14.21 2.67 1.46
N VAL A 185 15.24 2.62 2.31
CA VAL A 185 15.31 3.39 3.56
C VAL A 185 15.30 4.89 3.28
N GLU A 186 16.06 5.34 2.28
CA GLU A 186 16.10 6.75 1.85
C GLU A 186 14.76 7.17 1.23
N ALA A 187 14.14 6.31 0.43
CA ALA A 187 12.81 6.58 -0.14
C ALA A 187 11.69 6.67 0.92
N ALA A 188 11.88 6.05 2.08
CA ALA A 188 10.97 6.09 3.22
C ALA A 188 11.30 7.21 4.22
N ASP A 189 12.25 8.09 3.92
CA ASP A 189 12.66 9.16 4.83
C ASP A 189 11.48 10.05 5.24
N GLY A 190 11.43 10.39 6.53
CA GLY A 190 10.30 11.07 7.17
C GLY A 190 8.99 10.28 7.24
N GLY A 191 8.94 9.06 6.69
CA GLY A 191 7.76 8.23 6.53
C GLY A 191 7.79 6.93 7.32
N THR A 192 7.33 5.86 6.69
CA THR A 192 7.25 4.50 7.26
C THR A 192 7.76 3.47 6.25
N LEU A 193 8.70 2.63 6.68
CA LEU A 193 9.14 1.45 5.93
C LEU A 193 8.51 0.21 6.54
N PHE A 194 7.70 -0.51 5.76
CA PHE A 194 7.11 -1.78 6.13
C PHE A 194 7.83 -2.92 5.42
N LEU A 195 8.40 -3.82 6.21
CA LEU A 195 9.11 -5.01 5.75
C LEU A 195 8.20 -6.23 6.00
N ASP A 196 7.58 -6.73 4.94
CA ASP A 196 6.75 -7.93 5.00
C ASP A 196 7.61 -9.18 4.81
N GLU A 197 7.18 -10.28 5.43
CA GLU A 197 7.91 -11.56 5.45
C GLU A 197 9.35 -11.43 5.99
N ILE A 198 9.51 -10.63 7.05
CA ILE A 198 10.78 -10.53 7.77
C ILE A 198 10.90 -11.67 8.80
N GLY A 199 11.61 -12.75 8.44
CA GLY A 199 11.87 -13.88 9.33
C GLY A 199 12.18 -15.19 8.61
#